data_AF-A0A515A7X8-F1
#
_entry.id   AF-A0A515A7X8-F1
#
_cell.length_a   1.000
_cell.length_b   1.000
_cell.length_c   1.000
_cell.angle_alpha   90.00
_cell.angle_beta   90.00
_cell.angle_gamma   90.00
#
_symmetry.space_group_name_H-M   'P 1'
#
loop_
_entity.id
_entity.type
_entity.pdbx_description
1 polymer ?
#
loop_
_entity_poly.entity_id
_entity_poly.type
_entity_poly.pdbx_seq_one_letter_code
_entity_poly.pdbx_strand_id
1 'polypeptide(L)'
;MSNTRDAFNAIPALPELAALFLAALQASESTSSTPVSAAVLTALGTLSRREREVVRLIADGLTTRQIAEQLFISPHTVNNHRAQISQKLGLQGAFSLLHFAQRYRHWLWPVQK
;
A
#
# COMPACT_ATOMS: atom_id res chain seq x y z
N MET A 1 1.30 55.63 -55.60
CA MET A 1 1.63 54.19 -55.66
C MET A 1 1.73 53.66 -54.24
N SER A 2 0.93 52.64 -53.96
CA SER A 2 0.85 51.93 -52.70
C SER A 2 2.17 51.24 -52.35
N ASN A 3 2.62 51.36 -51.11
CA ASN A 3 3.28 50.21 -50.48
C ASN A 3 2.60 49.91 -49.15
N THR A 4 1.56 49.11 -49.31
CA THR A 4 1.00 48.17 -48.36
C THR A 4 2.05 47.67 -47.36
N ARG A 5 1.91 47.99 -46.07
CA ARG A 5 1.90 47.02 -44.94
C ARG A 5 2.07 47.71 -43.58
N ASP A 6 1.04 48.45 -43.18
CA ASP A 6 0.64 48.64 -41.78
C ASP A 6 0.06 47.35 -41.19
N ALA A 7 0.87 46.28 -41.09
CA ALA A 7 0.36 44.99 -40.60
C ALA A 7 1.33 44.21 -39.71
N PHE A 8 2.30 44.86 -39.08
CA PHE A 8 3.07 44.25 -37.97
C PHE A 8 2.40 44.51 -36.61
N ASN A 9 1.07 44.43 -36.60
CA ASN A 9 0.28 44.43 -35.38
C ASN A 9 0.02 42.98 -34.95
N ALA A 10 0.12 42.76 -33.65
CA ALA A 10 -0.27 41.56 -32.90
C ALA A 10 0.51 40.28 -33.22
N ILE A 11 1.60 40.06 -32.49
CA ILE A 11 2.02 38.72 -32.10
C ILE A 11 0.98 38.23 -31.07
N PRO A 12 0.09 37.26 -31.36
CA PRO A 12 -0.65 36.60 -30.30
C PRO A 12 0.36 35.75 -29.50
N ALA A 13 0.43 35.97 -28.19
CA ALA A 13 1.11 35.07 -27.28
C ALA A 13 0.58 33.65 -27.51
N LEU A 14 1.40 32.77 -28.07
CA LEU A 14 1.05 31.38 -28.41
C LEU A 14 0.73 30.60 -27.11
N PRO A 15 -0.56 30.37 -26.74
CA PRO A 15 -0.93 29.61 -25.55
C PRO A 15 -0.83 28.09 -25.79
N GLU A 16 -0.66 27.69 -27.06
CA GLU A 16 -0.79 26.31 -27.55
C GLU A 16 0.30 25.38 -27.01
N LEU A 17 1.55 25.86 -26.85
CA LEU A 17 2.64 25.03 -26.30
C LEU A 17 2.55 24.87 -24.78
N ALA A 18 1.98 25.85 -24.07
CA ALA A 18 1.68 25.70 -22.65
C ALA A 18 0.63 24.60 -22.46
N ALA A 19 -0.46 24.62 -23.24
CA ALA A 19 -1.52 23.60 -23.14
C ALA A 19 -1.02 22.16 -23.36
N LEU A 20 -0.11 21.95 -24.33
CA LEU A 20 0.53 20.63 -24.55
C LEU A 20 1.41 20.20 -23.38
N PHE A 21 2.15 21.12 -22.77
CA PHE A 21 2.99 20.83 -21.60
C PHE A 21 2.14 20.54 -20.34
N LEU A 22 1.03 21.24 -20.18
CA LEU A 22 0.08 21.07 -19.07
C LEU A 22 -0.70 19.76 -19.20
N ALA A 23 -1.10 19.36 -20.41
CA ALA A 23 -1.72 18.05 -20.65
C ALA A 23 -0.75 16.88 -20.39
N ALA A 24 0.54 17.05 -20.70
CA ALA A 24 1.56 16.05 -20.40
C ALA A 24 1.86 15.91 -18.90
N LEU A 25 1.78 17.01 -18.14
CA LEU A 25 1.90 16.98 -16.67
C LEU A 25 0.66 16.37 -16.00
N GLN A 26 -0.55 16.72 -16.46
CA GLN A 26 -1.80 16.15 -15.94
C GLN A 26 -1.95 14.66 -16.24
N ALA A 27 -1.35 14.16 -17.33
CA ALA A 27 -1.30 12.74 -17.64
C ALA A 27 -0.42 11.93 -16.65
N SER A 28 0.49 12.58 -15.90
CA SER A 28 1.37 11.92 -14.94
C SER A 28 0.82 11.89 -13.50
N GLU A 29 -0.22 12.68 -13.20
CA GLU A 29 -0.90 12.64 -11.90
C GLU A 29 -1.87 11.44 -11.76
N SER A 30 -2.06 10.67 -12.83
CA SER A 30 -2.87 9.46 -12.86
C SER A 30 -2.02 8.18 -12.87
N THR A 31 -0.93 8.13 -12.09
CA THR A 31 -0.39 6.85 -11.62
C THR A 31 -1.01 6.50 -10.27
N SER A 32 -2.27 6.05 -10.36
CA SER A 32 -2.91 5.09 -9.45
C SER A 32 -2.36 5.03 -8.02
N SER A 33 -2.75 6.00 -7.19
CA SER A 33 -2.79 5.82 -5.74
C SER A 33 -3.92 4.84 -5.42
N THR A 34 -3.60 3.56 -5.51
CA THR A 34 -4.46 2.46 -5.08
C THR A 34 -4.90 2.71 -3.62
N PRO A 35 -6.20 2.60 -3.26
CA PRO A 35 -6.67 2.72 -1.87
C PRO A 35 -6.26 1.52 -0.99
N VAL A 36 -5.09 0.94 -1.24
CA VAL A 36 -4.53 -0.22 -0.54
C VAL A 36 -4.36 0.07 0.94
N SER A 37 -4.12 1.33 1.34
CA SER A 37 -3.97 1.67 2.76
C SER A 37 -5.27 1.45 3.57
N ALA A 38 -6.41 1.95 3.09
CA ALA A 38 -7.67 1.86 3.84
C ALA A 38 -8.22 0.42 3.86
N ALA A 39 -8.17 -0.29 2.73
CA ALA A 39 -8.61 -1.68 2.64
C ALA A 39 -7.79 -2.61 3.55
N VAL A 40 -6.47 -2.39 3.62
CA VAL A 40 -5.58 -3.16 4.51
C VAL A 40 -5.89 -2.89 5.98
N LEU A 41 -6.16 -1.64 6.36
CA LEU A 41 -6.56 -1.32 7.75
C LEU A 41 -7.87 -2.00 8.14
N THR A 42 -8.85 -2.05 7.25
CA THR A 42 -10.08 -2.81 7.46
C THR A 42 -9.80 -4.30 7.60
N ALA A 43 -8.96 -4.87 6.74
CA ALA A 43 -8.57 -6.29 6.80
C ALA A 43 -7.77 -6.64 8.08
N LEU A 44 -6.97 -5.72 8.61
CA LEU A 44 -6.33 -5.87 9.92
C LEU A 44 -7.37 -5.91 11.05
N GLY A 45 -8.45 -5.14 10.92
CA GLY A 45 -9.57 -5.12 11.87
C GLY A 45 -10.39 -6.42 11.89
N THR A 46 -10.39 -7.22 10.81
CA THR A 46 -11.12 -8.50 10.74
C THR A 46 -10.35 -9.68 11.34
N LEU A 47 -9.07 -9.49 11.70
CA LEU A 47 -8.27 -10.52 12.34
C LEU A 47 -8.76 -10.78 13.77
N SER A 48 -8.95 -12.06 14.09
CA SER A 48 -9.27 -12.50 15.45
C SER A 48 -8.15 -12.15 16.43
N ARG A 49 -8.45 -12.21 17.73
CA ARG A 49 -7.45 -12.00 18.79
C ARG A 49 -6.23 -12.92 18.59
N ARG A 50 -6.47 -14.19 18.28
CA ARG A 50 -5.42 -15.20 18.09
C ARG A 50 -4.56 -14.93 16.85
N GLU A 51 -5.20 -14.56 15.75
CA GLU A 51 -4.51 -14.22 14.51
C GLU A 51 -3.62 -12.99 14.70
N ARG A 52 -4.09 -11.96 15.41
CA ARG A 52 -3.28 -10.78 15.73
C ARG A 52 -2.04 -11.13 16.57
N GLU A 53 -2.17 -12.02 17.56
CA GLU A 53 -1.02 -12.53 18.32
C GLU A 53 0.00 -13.20 17.40
N VAL A 54 -0.44 -14.09 16.50
CA VAL A 54 0.44 -14.77 15.55
C VAL A 54 1.15 -13.77 14.63
N VAL A 55 0.43 -12.79 14.06
CA VAL A 55 1.04 -11.77 13.19
C VAL A 55 2.07 -10.92 13.93
N ARG A 56 1.83 -10.57 15.21
CA ARG A 56 2.79 -9.83 16.03
C ARG A 56 4.09 -10.61 16.19
N LEU A 57 4.01 -11.88 16.55
CA LEU A 57 5.20 -12.72 16.74
C LEU A 57 5.96 -12.93 15.41
N ILE A 58 5.23 -12.97 14.28
CA ILE A 58 5.86 -12.96 12.96
C ILE A 58 6.58 -11.63 12.70
N ALA A 59 6.01 -10.48 13.08
CA ALA A 59 6.65 -9.17 12.96
C ALA A 59 7.93 -9.06 13.82
N ASP A 60 7.97 -9.77 14.94
CA ASP A 60 9.15 -9.90 15.81
C ASP A 60 10.20 -10.88 15.27
N GLY A 61 9.94 -11.53 14.12
CA GLY A 61 10.87 -12.43 13.47
C GLY A 61 10.94 -13.84 14.07
N LEU A 62 9.96 -14.22 14.89
CA LEU A 62 9.91 -15.55 15.49
C LEU A 62 9.57 -16.61 14.44
N THR A 63 10.22 -17.78 14.56
CA THR A 63 9.94 -18.95 13.73
C THR A 63 8.63 -19.62 14.15
N THR A 64 8.03 -20.42 13.25
CA THR A 64 6.81 -21.20 13.56
C THR A 64 6.92 -22.03 14.84
N ARG A 65 8.10 -22.59 15.14
CA ARG A 65 8.33 -23.36 16.38
C ARG A 65 8.32 -22.47 17.62
N GLN A 66 9.02 -21.34 17.59
CA GLN A 66 9.03 -20.39 18.71
C GLN A 66 7.65 -19.77 18.96
N ILE A 67 6.90 -19.50 17.89
CA ILE A 67 5.52 -19.03 17.99
C ILE A 67 4.64 -20.10 18.65
N ALA A 68 4.79 -21.36 18.24
CA ALA A 68 4.08 -22.49 18.84
C ALA A 68 4.38 -22.62 20.34
N GLU A 69 5.65 -22.50 20.73
CA GLU A 69 6.09 -22.54 22.13
C GLU A 69 5.52 -21.38 22.95
N GLN A 70 5.68 -20.13 22.50
CA GLN A 70 5.16 -18.96 23.22
C GLN A 70 3.65 -19.00 23.41
N LEU A 71 2.95 -19.53 22.41
CA LEU A 71 1.52 -19.54 22.37
C LEU A 71 0.90 -20.87 22.83
N PHE A 72 1.71 -21.80 23.33
CA PHE A 72 1.31 -23.13 23.83
C PHE A 72 0.39 -23.91 22.86
N ILE A 73 0.73 -23.90 21.57
CA ILE A 73 -0.01 -24.62 20.51
C ILE A 73 0.93 -25.42 19.61
N SER A 74 0.39 -26.32 18.79
CA SER A 74 1.22 -27.07 17.86
C SER A 74 1.76 -26.19 16.70
N PRO A 75 2.95 -26.49 16.14
CA PRO A 75 3.45 -25.82 14.93
C PRO A 75 2.49 -25.95 13.73
N HIS A 76 1.73 -27.04 13.66
CA HIS A 76 0.69 -27.24 12.66
C HIS A 76 -0.44 -26.20 12.81
N THR A 77 -0.88 -25.96 14.05
CA THR A 77 -1.88 -24.93 14.36
C THR A 77 -1.39 -23.53 13.98
N VAL A 78 -0.10 -23.23 14.22
CA VAL A 78 0.50 -21.95 13.77
C VAL A 78 0.44 -21.81 12.25
N ASN A 79 0.80 -22.86 11.50
CA ASN A 79 0.70 -22.84 10.04
C ASN A 79 -0.74 -22.66 9.56
N ASN A 80 -1.71 -23.29 10.22
CA ASN A 80 -3.13 -23.08 9.92
C ASN A 80 -3.53 -21.62 10.16
N HIS A 81 -3.12 -21.01 11.28
CA HIS A 81 -3.33 -19.58 11.51
C HIS A 81 -2.70 -18.71 10.41
N ARG A 82 -1.45 -19.00 10.00
CA ARG A 82 -0.78 -18.27 8.91
C ARG A 82 -1.53 -18.35 7.58
N ALA A 83 -2.10 -19.52 7.26
CA ALA A 83 -2.92 -19.70 6.07
C ALA A 83 -4.22 -18.88 6.13
N GLN A 84 -4.94 -18.97 7.25
CA GLN A 84 -6.18 -18.20 7.48
C GLN A 84 -5.92 -16.68 7.43
N ILE A 85 -4.84 -16.21 8.04
CA ILE A 85 -4.42 -14.80 7.99
C ILE A 85 -4.13 -14.39 6.54
N SER A 86 -3.34 -15.18 5.81
CA SER A 86 -2.98 -14.86 4.42
C SER A 86 -4.22 -14.81 3.53
N GLN A 87 -5.18 -15.72 3.73
CA GLN A 87 -6.46 -15.72 3.04
C GLN A 87 -7.29 -14.46 3.37
N LYS A 88 -7.41 -14.09 4.65
CA LYS A 88 -8.15 -12.89 5.08
C LYS A 88 -7.54 -11.59 4.56
N LEU A 89 -6.21 -11.56 4.45
CA LEU A 89 -5.47 -10.38 3.98
C LEU A 89 -5.22 -10.40 2.46
N GLY A 90 -5.64 -11.45 1.75
CA GLY A 90 -5.40 -11.61 0.31
C GLY A 90 -3.92 -11.72 -0.06
N LEU A 91 -3.07 -12.17 0.87
CA LEU A 91 -1.62 -12.27 0.67
C LEU A 91 -1.27 -13.58 -0.03
N GLN A 92 -0.38 -13.49 -1.02
CA GLN A 92 0.15 -14.64 -1.75
C GLN A 92 1.67 -14.64 -1.67
N GLY A 93 2.27 -15.80 -1.37
CA GLY A 93 3.72 -15.98 -1.30
C GLY A 93 4.28 -16.21 0.11
N ALA A 94 5.46 -16.81 0.17
CA ALA A 94 6.06 -17.30 1.43
C ALA A 94 6.46 -16.19 2.41
N PHE A 95 6.90 -15.04 1.90
CA PHE A 95 7.38 -13.91 2.70
C PHE A 95 6.36 -12.76 2.81
N SER A 96 5.25 -12.83 2.08
CA SER A 96 4.26 -11.74 2.01
C SER A 96 3.65 -11.43 3.36
N LEU A 97 3.37 -12.45 4.17
CA LEU A 97 2.89 -12.28 5.54
C LEU A 97 3.93 -11.62 6.46
N LEU A 98 5.21 -11.96 6.32
CA LEU A 98 6.28 -11.35 7.10
C LEU A 98 6.46 -9.88 6.73
N HIS A 99 6.54 -9.58 5.44
CA HIS A 99 6.68 -8.21 4.94
C HIS A 99 5.50 -7.34 5.36
N PHE A 100 4.29 -7.90 5.27
CA PHE A 100 3.08 -7.25 5.76
C PHE A 100 3.16 -6.96 7.27
N ALA A 101 3.52 -7.97 8.08
CA ALA A 101 3.64 -7.82 9.52
C ALA A 101 4.66 -6.76 9.93
N GLN A 102 5.80 -6.68 9.22
CA GLN A 102 6.81 -5.64 9.43
C GLN A 102 6.29 -4.25 9.06
N ARG A 103 5.65 -4.09 7.90
CA ARG A 103 5.14 -2.79 7.44
C ARG A 103 4.07 -2.21 8.37
N TYR A 104 3.20 -3.06 8.90
CA TYR A 104 2.09 -2.63 9.78
C TYR A 104 2.36 -2.88 11.27
N ARG A 105 3.63 -3.08 11.67
CA ARG A 105 4.03 -3.35 13.06
C ARG A 105 3.42 -2.37 14.06
N HIS A 106 3.43 -1.09 13.73
CA HIS A 106 2.89 -0.03 14.60
C HIS A 106 1.37 -0.08 14.79
N TRP A 107 0.61 -0.68 13.86
CA TRP A 107 -0.84 -0.89 13.99
C TRP A 107 -1.19 -2.18 14.70
N LEU A 108 -0.30 -3.19 14.63
CA LEU A 108 -0.53 -4.49 15.27
C LEU A 108 -0.41 -4.39 16.79
N TRP A 109 0.33 -3.41 17.31
CA TRP A 109 0.49 -3.16 18.74
C TRP A 109 -0.46 -2.03 19.20
N PRO A 110 -1.66 -2.32 19.74
CA PRO A 110 -2.37 -1.32 20.50
C PRO A 110 -1.50 -1.02 21.72
N VAL A 111 -1.09 0.24 21.87
CA VAL A 111 -0.38 0.75 23.05
C VAL A 111 -1.19 0.30 24.27
N GLN A 112 -0.69 -0.72 24.98
CA GLN A 112 -1.24 -1.04 26.29
C GLN A 112 -0.89 0.14 27.18
N LYS A 113 -1.88 1.00 27.40
CA LYS A 113 -1.90 1.92 28.54
C LYS A 113 -2.24 1.14 29.79
#